data_AF-A0A8B8WWB6-F1
#
_entry.id   AF-A0A8B8WWB6-F1
#
_cell.length_a   1.000
_cell.length_b   1.000
_cell.length_c   1.000
_cell.angle_alpha   90.00
_cell.angle_beta   90.00
_cell.angle_gamma   90.00
#
_symmetry.space_group_name_H-M   'P 1'
#
loop_
_entity.id
_entity.type
_entity.pdbx_description
1 polymer ?
#
loop_
_entity_poly.entity_id
_entity_poly.type
_entity_poly.pdbx_seq_one_letter_code
_entity_poly.pdbx_strand_id
1 'polypeptide(L)'
;MAGRGCGCSCGPGHLNEDNARFLLLAALIVLYLLGGAAVFSALELAHERQAKQRWEERLANFSRRHNLSRDELRGFLRHYEEATEAGIRVDNVRQRWDFTGAFYFVGTVVSTIA
;
A
#
# COMPACT_ATOMS: atom_id res chain seq x y z
N MET A 1 -20.27 -56.32 -33.22
CA MET A 1 -21.44 -55.42 -33.22
C MET A 1 -21.94 -55.27 -31.80
N ALA A 2 -22.57 -54.13 -31.49
CA ALA A 2 -22.93 -53.57 -30.17
C ALA A 2 -21.74 -52.85 -29.48
N GLY A 3 -21.74 -51.54 -29.24
CA GLY A 3 -22.78 -50.53 -29.40
C GLY A 3 -22.94 -49.73 -28.11
N ARG A 4 -22.38 -48.51 -28.10
CA ARG A 4 -22.78 -47.30 -27.35
C ARG A 4 -22.85 -47.34 -25.81
N GLY A 5 -22.10 -46.41 -25.22
CA GLY A 5 -22.33 -45.89 -23.87
C GLY A 5 -21.46 -44.65 -23.58
N CYS A 6 -21.53 -43.63 -24.44
CA CYS A 6 -20.91 -42.33 -24.18
C CYS A 6 -21.69 -41.62 -23.06
N GLY A 7 -21.22 -41.76 -21.83
CA GLY A 7 -21.75 -41.04 -20.66
C GLY A 7 -21.14 -39.64 -20.58
N CYS A 8 -21.70 -38.69 -21.32
CA CYS A 8 -21.45 -37.27 -21.08
C CYS A 8 -22.22 -36.84 -19.82
N SER A 9 -21.59 -36.95 -18.66
CA SER A 9 -22.12 -36.34 -17.42
C SER A 9 -21.56 -34.92 -17.26
N CYS A 10 -21.97 -34.01 -18.15
CA CYS A 10 -21.82 -32.58 -17.95
C CYS A 10 -23.14 -32.06 -17.37
N GLY A 11 -23.33 -32.23 -16.07
CA GLY A 11 -24.52 -31.72 -15.38
C GLY A 11 -24.43 -30.19 -15.16
N PRO A 12 -25.56 -29.45 -15.20
CA PRO A 12 -25.60 -28.02 -14.87
C PRO A 12 -25.25 -27.71 -13.40
N GLY A 13 -25.16 -28.74 -12.54
CA GLY A 13 -24.94 -28.60 -11.10
C GLY A 13 -23.50 -28.24 -10.70
N HIS A 14 -22.50 -28.53 -11.53
CA HIS A 14 -21.10 -28.28 -11.18
C HIS A 14 -20.77 -26.78 -11.15
N LEU A 15 -21.34 -25.99 -12.07
CA LEU A 15 -21.14 -24.54 -12.13
C LEU A 15 -21.73 -23.80 -10.92
N ASN A 16 -22.88 -24.25 -10.39
CA ASN A 16 -23.51 -23.62 -9.23
C ASN A 16 -22.78 -23.94 -7.92
N GLU A 17 -22.26 -25.16 -7.77
CA GLU A 17 -21.44 -25.56 -6.62
C GLU A 17 -20.11 -24.79 -6.63
N ASP A 18 -19.46 -24.66 -7.79
CA ASP A 18 -18.24 -23.87 -7.94
C ASP A 18 -18.49 -22.39 -7.64
N ASN A 19 -19.58 -21.81 -8.16
CA ASN A 19 -19.96 -20.42 -7.87
C ASN A 19 -20.25 -20.22 -6.37
N ALA A 20 -20.93 -21.16 -5.72
CA ALA A 20 -21.18 -21.11 -4.27
C ALA A 20 -19.87 -21.17 -3.48
N ARG A 21 -18.92 -22.01 -3.90
CA ARG A 21 -17.56 -22.09 -3.31
C ARG A 21 -16.79 -20.79 -3.52
N PHE A 22 -16.83 -20.20 -4.70
CA PHE A 22 -16.19 -18.90 -4.97
C PHE A 22 -16.79 -17.79 -4.11
N LEU A 23 -18.11 -17.74 -3.97
CA LEU A 23 -18.79 -16.77 -3.11
C LEU A 23 -18.45 -16.98 -1.64
N LEU A 24 -18.39 -18.22 -1.16
CA LEU A 24 -17.99 -18.55 0.19
C LEU A 24 -16.53 -18.14 0.45
N LEU A 25 -15.62 -18.45 -0.48
CA LEU A 25 -14.23 -18.06 -0.39
C LEU A 25 -14.08 -16.53 -0.40
N ALA A 26 -14.81 -15.83 -1.27
CA ALA A 26 -14.81 -14.37 -1.32
C ALA A 26 -15.32 -13.79 0.01
N ALA A 27 -16.39 -14.33 0.59
CA ALA A 27 -16.88 -13.91 1.90
C ALA A 27 -15.85 -14.14 3.01
N LEU A 28 -15.18 -15.30 3.01
CA LEU A 28 -14.10 -15.60 3.96
C LEU A 28 -12.93 -14.60 3.81
N ILE A 29 -12.52 -14.29 2.58
CA ILE A 29 -11.47 -13.31 2.30
C ILE A 29 -11.88 -11.93 2.80
N VAL A 30 -13.11 -11.50 2.55
CA VAL A 30 -13.61 -10.20 3.04
C VAL A 30 -13.60 -10.17 4.58
N LEU A 31 -14.05 -11.23 5.24
CA LEU A 31 -13.98 -11.33 6.71
C LEU A 31 -12.54 -11.28 7.22
N TYR A 32 -11.61 -11.96 6.55
CA TYR A 32 -10.19 -11.92 6.88
C TYR A 32 -9.62 -10.49 6.71
N LEU A 33 -9.93 -9.81 5.61
CA LEU A 33 -9.49 -8.43 5.37
C LEU A 33 -10.07 -7.45 6.39
N LEU A 34 -11.35 -7.59 6.76
CA LEU A 34 -11.97 -6.76 7.80
C LEU A 34 -11.34 -7.01 9.18
N GLY A 35 -11.08 -8.27 9.52
CA GLY A 35 -10.36 -8.63 10.74
C GLY A 35 -8.96 -8.03 10.78
N GLY A 36 -8.20 -8.18 9.68
CA GLY A 36 -6.89 -7.57 9.53
C GLY A 36 -6.94 -6.05 9.65
N ALA A 37 -7.87 -5.38 8.96
CA ALA A 37 -8.04 -3.94 9.02
C ALA A 37 -8.36 -3.45 10.45
N ALA A 38 -9.21 -4.17 11.18
CA ALA A 38 -9.52 -3.84 12.58
C ALA A 38 -8.28 -3.96 13.49
N VAL A 39 -7.51 -5.05 13.34
CA VAL A 39 -6.27 -5.26 14.11
C VAL A 39 -5.23 -4.18 13.78
N PHE A 40 -4.94 -3.94 12.50
CA PHE A 40 -3.99 -2.90 12.10
C PHE A 40 -4.46 -1.51 12.53
N SER A 41 -5.75 -1.20 12.40
CA SER A 41 -6.30 0.07 12.87
C SER A 41 -6.14 0.23 14.38
N ALA A 42 -6.34 -0.83 15.18
CA ALA A 42 -6.17 -0.73 16.63
C ALA A 42 -4.71 -0.54 17.03
N LEU A 43 -3.77 -1.19 16.32
CA LEU A 43 -2.35 -1.14 16.62
C LEU A 43 -1.67 0.14 16.11
N GLU A 44 -1.93 0.55 14.88
CA GLU A 44 -1.21 1.65 14.22
C GLU A 44 -1.80 3.03 14.50
N LEU A 45 -3.10 3.16 14.78
CA LEU A 45 -3.74 4.47 14.95
C LEU A 45 -3.16 5.26 16.13
N ALA A 46 -2.77 4.59 17.21
CA ALA A 46 -2.11 5.25 18.34
C ALA A 46 -0.72 5.77 17.97
N HIS A 47 0.05 4.98 17.21
CA HIS A 47 1.39 5.34 16.73
C HIS A 47 1.33 6.50 15.74
N GLU A 48 0.37 6.48 14.82
CA GLU A 48 0.13 7.56 13.86
C GLU A 48 -0.18 8.89 14.57
N ARG A 49 -1.08 8.86 15.56
CA ARG A 49 -1.42 10.05 16.36
C ARG A 49 -0.20 10.61 17.11
N GLN A 50 0.61 9.75 17.72
CA GLN A 50 1.84 10.18 18.40
C GLN A 50 2.88 10.72 17.42
N ALA A 51 3.02 10.14 16.23
CA ALA A 51 3.91 10.66 15.20
C ALA A 51 3.46 12.04 14.73
N LYS A 52 2.14 12.23 14.52
CA LYS A 52 1.55 13.52 14.16
C LYS A 52 1.76 14.58 15.24
N GLN A 53 1.52 14.26 16.51
CA GLN A 53 1.76 15.18 17.63
C GLN A 53 3.24 15.61 17.70
N ARG A 54 4.18 14.65 17.63
CA ARG A 54 5.62 14.95 17.61
C ARG A 54 6.01 15.83 16.41
N TRP A 55 5.40 15.60 15.25
CA TRP A 55 5.62 16.43 14.07
C TRP A 55 5.12 17.87 14.28
N GLU A 56 3.90 18.04 14.78
CA GLU A 56 3.31 19.35 15.06
C GLU A 56 4.11 20.13 16.12
N GLU A 57 4.61 19.45 17.15
CA GLU A 57 5.48 20.03 18.18
C GLU A 57 6.81 20.50 17.59
N ARG A 58 7.47 19.69 16.75
CA ARG A 58 8.71 20.07 16.06
C ARG A 58 8.49 21.30 15.18
N LEU A 59 7.38 21.33 14.44
CA LEU A 59 7.04 22.44 13.57
C LEU A 59 6.77 23.72 14.35
N ALA A 60 6.00 23.62 15.44
CA ALA A 60 5.69 24.75 16.32
C ALA A 60 6.95 25.30 17.01
N ASN A 61 7.84 24.43 17.48
CA ASN A 61 9.10 24.83 18.10
C ASN A 61 10.01 25.53 17.08
N PHE A 62 10.16 24.97 15.88
CA PHE A 62 10.96 25.58 14.81
C PHE A 62 10.42 26.96 14.40
N SER A 63 9.11 27.08 14.15
CA SER A 63 8.46 28.35 13.82
C SER A 63 8.67 29.39 14.92
N ARG A 64 8.51 29.02 16.20
CA ARG A 64 8.76 29.94 17.33
C ARG A 64 10.22 30.36 17.43
N ARG A 65 11.15 29.41 17.29
CA ARG A 65 12.60 29.66 17.41
C ARG A 65 13.11 30.63 16.34
N HIS A 66 12.54 30.57 15.14
CA HIS A 66 12.95 31.40 14.00
C HIS A 66 11.97 32.55 13.68
N ASN A 67 10.95 32.77 14.52
CA ASN A 67 9.89 33.76 14.34
C ASN A 67 9.24 33.71 12.94
N LEU A 68 9.05 32.50 12.41
CA LEU A 68 8.45 32.27 11.09
C LEU A 68 6.94 32.16 11.19
N SER A 69 6.23 32.69 10.20
CA SER A 69 4.79 32.45 10.09
C SER A 69 4.53 30.97 9.81
N ARG A 70 3.48 30.41 10.43
CA ARG A 70 3.12 29.00 10.22
C ARG A 70 2.71 28.72 8.77
N ASP A 71 2.15 29.70 8.10
CA ASP A 71 1.65 29.56 6.73
C ASP A 71 2.79 29.56 5.72
N GLU A 72 3.81 30.40 5.89
CA GLU A 72 5.03 30.35 5.07
C GLU A 72 5.78 29.03 5.26
N LEU A 73 5.91 28.56 6.51
CA LEU A 73 6.59 27.30 6.79
C LEU A 73 5.84 26.09 6.21
N ARG A 74 4.50 26.10 6.25
CA ARG A 74 3.67 25.08 5.58
C ARG A 74 3.78 25.17 4.06
N GLY A 75 3.79 26.37 3.50
CA GLY A 75 3.99 26.59 2.07
C GLY A 75 5.33 26.04 1.59
N PHE A 76 6.40 26.30 2.33
CA PHE A 76 7.72 25.73 2.06
C PHE A 76 7.73 24.20 2.13
N LEU A 77 7.10 23.61 3.17
CA LEU A 77 6.99 22.16 3.29
C LEU A 77 6.20 21.51 2.15
N ARG A 78 5.19 22.20 1.62
CA ARG A 78 4.44 21.73 0.46
C ARG A 78 5.29 21.73 -0.81
N HIS A 79 6.08 22.77 -1.05
CA HIS A 79 7.05 22.76 -2.14
C HIS A 79 8.13 21.70 -1.97
N TYR A 80 8.52 21.43 -0.72
CA TYR A 80 9.44 20.35 -0.41
C TYR A 80 8.85 18.96 -0.71
N GLU A 81 7.57 18.74 -0.41
CA GLU A 81 6.83 17.53 -0.75
C GLU A 81 6.75 17.35 -2.28
N GLU A 82 6.38 18.40 -3.02
CA GLU A 82 6.38 18.42 -4.49
C GLU A 82 7.76 18.06 -5.09
N ALA A 83 8.84 18.62 -4.54
CA ALA A 83 10.20 18.30 -4.96
C ALA A 83 10.57 16.84 -4.65
N THR A 84 10.13 16.33 -3.50
CA THR A 84 10.38 14.94 -3.08
C THR A 84 9.63 13.96 -3.98
N GLU A 85 8.39 14.25 -4.35
CA GLU A 85 7.61 13.48 -5.33
C GLU A 85 8.29 13.46 -6.71
N ALA A 86 8.91 14.58 -7.11
CA ALA A 86 9.74 14.65 -8.32
C ALA A 86 11.08 13.89 -8.20
N GLY A 87 11.37 13.26 -7.06
CA GLY A 87 12.57 12.49 -6.81
C GLY A 87 13.79 13.32 -6.39
N ILE A 88 13.61 14.60 -6.11
CA ILE A 88 14.66 15.50 -5.64
C ILE A 88 14.82 15.29 -4.13
N ARG A 89 15.98 14.77 -3.71
CA ARG A 89 16.29 14.52 -2.30
C ARG A 89 17.24 15.60 -1.79
N VAL A 90 17.01 16.10 -0.58
CA VAL A 90 17.92 17.05 0.10
C VAL A 90 19.27 16.40 0.36
N ASP A 91 19.23 15.11 0.73
CA ASP A 91 20.43 14.34 1.00
C ASP A 91 21.09 13.96 -0.34
N ASN A 92 22.33 14.38 -0.52
CA ASN A 92 23.17 14.04 -1.68
C ASN A 92 23.60 12.56 -1.74
N VAL A 93 22.88 11.68 -1.03
CA VAL A 93 23.17 10.26 -0.94
C VAL A 93 22.66 9.60 -2.21
N ARG A 94 23.57 9.43 -3.18
CA ARG A 94 23.50 8.58 -4.39
C ARG A 94 22.18 8.68 -5.18
N GLN A 95 22.25 9.13 -6.44
CA GLN A 95 21.09 9.22 -7.32
C GLN A 95 20.32 7.89 -7.38
N ARG A 96 19.00 7.93 -7.13
CA ARG A 96 18.12 6.74 -7.08
C ARG A 96 18.19 5.89 -8.36
N TRP A 97 18.36 6.56 -9.51
CA TRP A 97 18.35 5.97 -10.84
C TRP A 97 19.76 5.81 -11.44
N ASP A 98 20.78 5.66 -10.61
CA ASP A 98 22.07 5.19 -11.10
C ASP A 98 21.98 3.72 -11.55
N PHE A 99 23.01 3.21 -12.25
CA PHE A 99 22.95 1.86 -12.81
C PHE A 99 22.65 0.77 -11.76
N THR A 100 23.23 0.87 -10.55
CA THR A 100 22.97 -0.08 -9.47
C THR A 100 21.54 0.03 -8.94
N GLY A 101 21.02 1.25 -8.74
CA GLY A 101 19.65 1.47 -8.32
C GLY A 101 18.63 0.98 -9.35
N ALA A 102 18.88 1.25 -10.64
CA ALA A 102 18.07 0.77 -11.75
C ALA A 102 18.10 -0.77 -11.86
N PHE A 103 19.27 -1.39 -11.71
CA PHE A 103 19.41 -2.86 -11.72
C PHE A 103 18.64 -3.51 -10.56
N TYR A 104 18.74 -2.95 -9.35
CA TYR A 104 17.97 -3.41 -8.20
C TYR A 104 16.46 -3.28 -8.43
N PHE A 105 16.01 -2.15 -8.99
CA PHE A 105 14.61 -1.92 -9.31
C PHE A 105 14.06 -2.97 -10.28
N VAL A 106 14.76 -3.26 -11.37
CA VAL A 106 14.36 -4.34 -12.30
C VAL A 106 14.29 -5.69 -11.58
N GLY A 107 15.22 -5.97 -10.66
CA GLY A 107 15.17 -7.15 -9.80
C GLY A 107 13.87 -7.27 -9.01
N THR A 108 13.39 -6.17 -8.40
CA THR A 108 12.13 -6.15 -7.63
C THR A 108 10.88 -6.38 -8.50
N VAL A 109 10.92 -5.92 -9.76
CA VAL A 109 9.84 -6.16 -10.75
C VAL A 109 9.79 -7.64 -11.12
N VAL A 110 10.95 -8.24 -11.44
CA VAL A 110 11.04 -9.66 -11.78
C VAL A 110 10.65 -10.56 -10.60
N SER A 111 10.98 -10.16 -9.37
CA SER A 111 10.66 -10.94 -8.17
C SER A 111 9.24 -10.71 -7.63
N THR A 112 8.42 -9.86 -8.27
CA THR A 112 7.07 -9.49 -7.81
C THR A 112 7.03 -8.92 -6.39
N ILE A 113 8.12 -8.27 -5.97
CA ILE A 113 8.20 -7.55 -4.68
C ILE A 113 7.57 -6.16 -4.82
N ALA A 114 7.74 -5.55 -6.00
CA ALA A 114 7.26 -4.20 -6.31
C ALA A 114 5.73 -4.12 -6.36
#